data_AF-A0A1G3JG71-F1
#
_entry.id   AF-A0A1G3JG71-F1
#
_cell.length_a   1.000
_cell.length_b   1.000
_cell.length_c   1.000
_cell.angle_alpha   90.00
_cell.angle_beta   90.00
_cell.angle_gamma   90.00
#
_symmetry.space_group_name_H-M   'P 1'
#
loop_
_entity.id
_entity.type
_entity.pdbx_description
1 polymer ?
#
loop_
_entity_poly.entity_id
_entity_poly.type
_entity_poly.pdbx_seq_one_letter_code
_entity_poly.pdbx_strand_id
1 'polypeptide(L)'
;MADYYSQCVVSPMLPLAELTGAEQLVLRNIFDSEVDGEDLYLFTEIERNSLIELALPDMRAALASAETVSVATRLLSKAVADLPDGEDTAEIELDDEWLEIFQEIVQRSDTLTFVAIETGFNCSKMRPDGFGGAAIVITAEAIDTISTSQFIDETLAARLTKASSAMPHDGGETDA
;
A
#
# COMPACT_ATOMS: atom_id res chain seq x y z
N MET A 1 -19.25 -7.40 18.93
CA MET A 1 -18.93 -6.57 17.74
C MET A 1 -18.62 -7.52 16.59
N ALA A 2 -18.35 -7.03 15.39
CA ALA A 2 -17.69 -7.84 14.37
C ALA A 2 -16.27 -7.29 14.22
N ASP A 3 -15.30 -8.17 14.09
CA ASP A 3 -13.89 -7.82 13.98
C ASP A 3 -13.56 -7.83 12.50
N TYR A 4 -12.88 -6.79 12.02
CA TYR A 4 -12.47 -6.64 10.64
C TYR A 4 -10.96 -6.85 10.56
N TYR A 5 -10.53 -7.49 9.48
CA TYR A 5 -9.15 -7.82 9.23
C TYR A 5 -8.79 -7.39 7.81
N SER A 6 -7.63 -6.75 7.67
CA SER A 6 -7.04 -6.29 6.42
C SER A 6 -5.62 -6.87 6.31
N GLN A 7 -5.55 -8.19 6.28
CA GLN A 7 -4.30 -8.94 6.22
C GLN A 7 -3.66 -8.74 4.85
N CYS A 8 -2.37 -8.46 4.80
CA CYS A 8 -1.68 -8.28 3.53
C CYS A 8 -0.32 -8.94 3.48
N VAL A 9 0.17 -9.13 2.25
CA VAL A 9 1.54 -9.52 1.97
C VAL A 9 2.14 -8.56 0.95
N VAL A 10 3.41 -8.22 1.13
CA VAL A 10 4.18 -7.39 0.21
C VAL A 10 5.11 -8.28 -0.60
N SER A 11 5.16 -8.08 -1.91
CA SER A 11 5.98 -8.85 -2.84
C SER A 11 6.68 -7.96 -3.89
N PRO A 12 7.92 -8.25 -4.29
CA PRO A 12 8.82 -9.24 -3.70
C PRO A 12 9.27 -8.81 -2.29
N MET A 13 10.05 -9.65 -1.62
CA MET A 13 10.80 -9.19 -0.43
C MET A 13 11.75 -8.07 -0.87
N LEU A 14 11.98 -7.10 0.02
CA LEU A 14 12.73 -5.90 -0.32
C LEU A 14 14.22 -6.08 0.02
N PRO A 15 15.15 -5.86 -0.92
CA PRO A 15 16.58 -5.97 -0.62
C PRO A 15 17.03 -4.94 0.40
N LEU A 16 17.50 -5.35 1.59
CA LEU A 16 17.85 -4.44 2.68
C LEU A 16 18.91 -3.40 2.29
N ALA A 17 19.81 -3.77 1.38
CA ALA A 17 20.85 -2.87 0.85
C ALA A 17 20.28 -1.67 0.07
N GLU A 18 19.05 -1.78 -0.44
CA GLU A 18 18.39 -0.71 -1.18
C GLU A 18 17.52 0.18 -0.28
N LEU A 19 17.30 -0.20 0.98
CA LEU A 19 16.49 0.56 1.94
C LEU A 19 17.36 1.41 2.85
N THR A 20 17.01 2.68 2.96
CA THR A 20 17.59 3.59 3.96
C THR A 20 17.12 3.21 5.37
N GLY A 21 17.88 3.63 6.39
CA GLY A 21 17.50 3.42 7.79
C GLY A 21 16.13 4.03 8.14
N ALA A 22 15.79 5.18 7.55
CA ALA A 22 14.49 5.82 7.73
C ALA A 22 13.33 5.00 7.19
N GLU A 23 13.48 4.41 6.00
CA GLU A 23 12.42 3.60 5.39
C GLU A 23 12.27 2.27 6.11
N GLN A 24 13.37 1.64 6.52
CA GLN A 24 13.30 0.43 7.35
C GLN A 24 12.58 0.72 8.67
N LEU A 25 12.91 1.84 9.34
CA LEU A 25 12.25 2.21 10.60
C LEU A 25 10.75 2.41 10.38
N VAL A 26 10.35 3.19 9.38
CA VAL A 26 8.93 3.48 9.12
C VAL A 26 8.18 2.21 8.70
N LEU A 27 8.65 1.48 7.68
CA LEU A 27 7.94 0.31 7.16
C LEU A 27 7.78 -0.81 8.20
N ARG A 28 8.79 -1.06 9.05
CA ARG A 28 8.70 -2.09 10.11
C ARG A 28 7.77 -1.71 11.26
N ASN A 29 7.38 -0.44 11.38
CA ASN A 29 6.38 -0.01 12.35
C ASN A 29 4.97 0.06 11.74
N ILE A 30 4.87 0.06 10.41
CA ILE A 30 3.62 0.00 9.66
C ILE A 30 3.17 -1.45 9.45
N PHE A 31 4.12 -2.34 9.15
CA PHE A 31 3.91 -3.75 8.83
C PHE A 31 4.59 -4.66 9.85
N ASP A 32 4.04 -5.86 10.03
CA ASP A 32 4.80 -6.98 10.57
C ASP A 32 5.97 -7.28 9.61
N SER A 33 7.10 -7.72 10.15
CA SER A 33 8.29 -7.94 9.34
C SER A 33 9.16 -9.10 9.79
N GLU A 34 9.76 -9.77 8.82
CA GLU A 34 10.78 -10.80 8.99
C GLU A 34 11.97 -10.51 8.07
N VAL A 35 13.16 -10.96 8.47
CA VAL A 35 14.36 -10.87 7.63
C VAL A 35 14.74 -12.27 7.19
N ASP A 36 14.83 -12.47 5.88
CA ASP A 36 15.34 -13.70 5.27
C ASP A 36 16.61 -13.38 4.48
N GLY A 37 17.76 -13.77 5.03
CA GLY A 37 19.06 -13.43 4.45
C GLY A 37 19.30 -11.92 4.39
N GLU A 38 19.33 -11.37 3.18
CA GLU A 38 19.55 -9.94 2.91
C GLU A 38 18.26 -9.21 2.53
N ASP A 39 17.11 -9.88 2.61
CA ASP A 39 15.82 -9.34 2.19
C ASP A 39 14.86 -9.15 3.36
N LEU A 40 14.01 -8.13 3.24
CA LEU A 40 12.96 -7.77 4.19
C LEU A 40 11.61 -8.24 3.68
N TYR A 41 10.98 -9.16 4.41
CA TYR A 41 9.60 -9.57 4.18
C TYR A 41 8.65 -8.72 5.01
N LEU A 42 7.62 -8.16 4.38
CA LEU A 42 6.60 -7.34 5.03
C LEU A 42 5.21 -7.96 4.83
N PHE A 43 4.41 -7.97 5.89
CA PHE A 43 3.05 -8.50 5.89
C PHE A 43 2.23 -7.87 7.03
N THR A 44 0.94 -8.21 7.12
CA THR A 44 0.11 -7.91 8.29
C THR A 44 -0.75 -9.12 8.66
N GLU A 45 -0.75 -9.51 9.93
CA GLU A 45 -1.63 -10.59 10.41
C GLU A 45 -3.05 -10.13 10.74
N ILE A 46 -3.24 -8.83 11.02
CA ILE A 46 -4.53 -8.26 11.39
C ILE A 46 -4.85 -7.06 10.51
N GLU A 47 -4.07 -6.00 10.61
CA GLU A 47 -4.19 -4.81 9.78
C GLU A 47 -2.87 -4.04 9.82
N ARG A 48 -2.70 -3.13 8.86
CA ARG A 48 -1.58 -2.20 8.84
C ARG A 48 -1.71 -1.21 9.98
N ASN A 49 -0.61 -0.88 10.64
CA ASN A 49 -0.61 0.23 11.59
C ASN A 49 -0.64 1.58 10.84
N SER A 50 -1.72 2.35 11.00
CA SER A 50 -1.85 3.71 10.43
C SER A 50 -1.34 4.80 11.37
N LEU A 51 -1.04 4.49 12.62
CA LEU A 51 -0.53 5.43 13.63
C LEU A 51 0.66 4.79 14.33
N ILE A 52 1.86 5.07 13.82
CA ILE A 52 3.09 4.50 14.39
C ILE A 52 3.59 5.37 15.53
N GLU A 53 4.04 4.75 16.61
CA GLU A 53 4.70 5.43 17.72
C GLU A 53 6.21 5.15 17.65
N LEU A 54 7.01 6.19 17.49
CA LEU A 54 8.47 6.07 17.33
C LEU A 54 9.22 6.83 18.41
N ALA A 55 10.26 6.20 18.95
CA ALA A 55 11.15 6.84 19.90
C ALA A 55 12.08 7.87 19.23
N LEU A 56 12.25 9.02 19.87
CA LEU A 56 13.12 10.10 19.42
C LEU A 56 14.57 9.66 19.13
N PRO A 57 15.21 8.81 19.95
CA PRO A 57 16.56 8.30 19.63
C PRO A 57 16.60 7.51 18.31
N ASP A 58 15.59 6.69 18.05
CA ASP A 58 15.53 5.85 16.85
C ASP A 58 15.30 6.70 15.60
N MET A 59 14.37 7.67 15.67
CA MET A 59 14.16 8.63 14.59
C MET A 59 15.43 9.42 14.28
N ARG A 60 16.15 9.91 15.30
CA ARG A 60 17.42 10.64 15.11
C ARG A 60 18.51 9.75 14.53
N ALA A 61 18.60 8.50 14.97
CA ALA A 61 19.58 7.55 14.43
C ALA A 61 19.31 7.24 12.95
N ALA A 62 18.04 7.00 12.59
CA ALA A 62 17.62 6.76 11.22
C ALA A 62 17.83 7.97 10.30
N LEU A 63 17.60 9.18 10.82
CA LEU A 63 17.89 10.43 10.08
C LEU A 63 19.39 10.67 9.91
N ALA A 64 20.21 10.30 10.91
CA ALA A 64 21.66 10.49 10.84
C ALA A 64 22.34 9.53 9.85
N SER A 65 21.76 8.35 9.60
CA SER A 65 22.25 7.38 8.62
C SER A 65 21.65 7.57 7.23
N ALA A 66 20.72 8.52 7.05
CA ALA A 66 20.08 8.76 5.77
C ALA A 66 21.06 9.44 4.79
N GLU A 67 21.43 8.72 3.73
CA GLU A 67 22.28 9.26 2.66
C GLU A 67 21.49 10.08 1.64
N THR A 68 20.18 9.87 1.56
CA THR A 68 19.27 10.51 0.60
C THR A 68 18.00 10.99 1.30
N VAL A 69 17.47 12.13 0.84
CA VAL A 69 16.17 12.63 1.29
C VAL A 69 15.06 11.83 0.62
N SER A 70 14.25 11.15 1.42
CA SER A 70 13.06 10.39 1.03
C SER A 70 11.80 10.88 1.76
N VAL A 71 10.61 10.42 1.36
CA VAL A 71 9.35 10.55 2.10
C VAL A 71 9.54 10.16 3.56
N ALA A 72 10.16 9.00 3.82
CA ALA A 72 10.41 8.53 5.18
C ALA A 72 11.25 9.53 5.98
N THR A 73 12.34 10.06 5.42
CA THR A 73 13.15 11.08 6.13
C THR A 73 12.38 12.38 6.38
N ARG A 74 11.48 12.78 5.48
CA ARG A 74 10.62 13.96 5.66
C ARG A 74 9.61 13.74 6.79
N LEU A 75 8.99 12.57 6.85
CA LEU A 75 8.08 12.18 7.93
C LEU A 75 8.79 12.20 9.29
N LEU A 76 9.95 11.53 9.39
CA LEU A 76 10.73 11.50 10.63
C LEU A 76 11.22 12.89 11.03
N SER A 77 11.70 13.69 10.08
CA SER A 77 12.17 15.06 10.36
C SER A 77 11.05 15.95 10.87
N LYS A 78 9.85 15.83 10.29
CA LYS A 78 8.65 16.54 10.74
C LYS A 78 8.26 16.11 12.15
N ALA A 79 8.19 14.80 12.40
CA ALA A 79 7.86 14.26 13.73
C ALA A 79 8.84 14.74 14.81
N VAL A 80 10.14 14.74 14.52
CA VAL A 80 11.17 15.25 15.45
C VAL A 80 11.03 16.76 15.69
N ALA A 81 10.65 17.53 14.67
CA ALA A 81 10.49 18.98 14.79
C ALA A 81 9.22 19.39 15.54
N ASP A 82 8.15 18.61 15.40
CA ASP A 82 6.85 18.87 16.03
C ASP A 82 6.76 18.30 17.46
N LEU A 83 7.74 17.50 17.89
CA LEU A 83 7.78 16.87 19.20
C LEU A 83 7.92 17.92 20.33
N PRO A 84 7.02 17.95 21.33
CA PRO A 84 7.12 18.87 22.46
C PRO A 84 8.38 18.63 23.31
N ASP A 85 8.90 19.72 23.90
CA ASP A 85 10.03 19.62 24.82
C ASP A 85 9.73 18.68 26.00
N GLY A 86 10.58 17.67 26.18
CA GLY A 86 10.48 16.71 27.27
C GLY A 86 9.79 15.39 26.92
N GLU A 87 9.19 15.29 25.74
CA GLU A 87 8.69 14.03 25.19
C GLU A 87 9.81 13.26 24.48
N ASP A 88 9.74 11.92 24.52
CA ASP A 88 10.72 11.03 23.90
C ASP A 88 10.11 10.06 22.87
N THR A 89 8.80 10.10 22.66
CA THR A 89 8.10 9.37 21.59
C THR A 89 7.21 10.31 20.77
N ALA A 90 7.12 10.06 19.46
CA ALA A 90 6.22 10.76 18.56
C ALA A 90 5.23 9.79 17.94
N GLU A 91 3.96 10.18 17.88
CA GLU A 91 2.95 9.51 17.07
C GLU A 91 2.97 10.10 15.65
N ILE A 92 3.00 9.23 14.64
CA ILE A 92 2.99 9.60 13.24
C ILE A 92 1.80 8.90 12.58
N GLU A 93 0.81 9.68 12.18
CA GLU A 93 -0.30 9.21 11.35
C GLU A 93 0.16 9.13 9.89
N LEU A 94 -0.08 8.00 9.22
CA LEU A 94 0.25 7.80 7.81
C LEU A 94 -1.01 7.45 7.02
N ASP A 95 -1.29 8.25 6.00
CA ASP A 95 -2.38 8.03 5.08
C ASP A 95 -1.86 7.27 3.84
N ASP A 96 -1.40 8.02 2.84
CA ASP A 96 -0.89 7.48 1.56
C ASP A 96 0.64 7.58 1.45
N GLU A 97 1.31 8.27 2.37
CA GLU A 97 2.77 8.49 2.32
C GLU A 97 3.57 7.18 2.35
N TRP A 98 3.03 6.12 2.96
CA TRP A 98 3.66 4.80 2.95
C TRP A 98 3.72 4.17 1.55
N LEU A 99 2.77 4.49 0.67
CA LEU A 99 2.81 4.09 -0.75
C LEU A 99 3.91 4.85 -1.48
N GLU A 100 4.06 6.14 -1.19
CA GLU A 100 5.13 6.97 -1.75
C GLU A 100 6.52 6.48 -1.32
N ILE A 101 6.66 5.99 -0.08
CA ILE A 101 7.90 5.35 0.38
C ILE A 101 8.26 4.16 -0.52
N PHE A 102 7.33 3.23 -0.76
CA PHE A 102 7.57 2.11 -1.67
C PHE A 102 7.94 2.57 -3.08
N GLN A 103 7.24 3.59 -3.60
CA GLN A 103 7.52 4.10 -4.93
C GLN A 103 8.92 4.73 -5.03
N GLU A 104 9.34 5.53 -4.04
CA GLU A 104 10.70 6.09 -4.02
C GLU A 104 11.78 4.99 -3.89
N ILE A 105 11.50 3.88 -3.21
CA ILE A 105 12.38 2.69 -3.19
C ILE A 105 12.52 2.12 -4.59
N VAL A 106 11.41 1.86 -5.27
CA VAL A 106 11.41 1.32 -6.64
C VAL A 106 12.08 2.28 -7.63
N GLN A 107 11.87 3.59 -7.50
CA GLN A 107 12.42 4.61 -8.41
C GLN A 107 13.95 4.68 -8.40
N ARG A 108 14.58 4.47 -7.23
CA ARG A 108 16.04 4.54 -7.10
C ARG A 108 16.73 3.18 -7.23
N SER A 109 15.96 2.10 -7.19
CA SER A 109 16.50 0.75 -7.19
C SER A 109 16.97 0.35 -8.59
N ASP A 110 18.12 -0.32 -8.65
CA ASP A 110 18.64 -0.92 -9.88
C ASP A 110 18.08 -2.33 -10.12
N THR A 111 17.45 -2.95 -9.11
CA THR A 111 17.01 -4.36 -9.17
C THR A 111 15.52 -4.56 -8.90
N LEU A 112 14.93 -3.76 -8.03
CA LEU A 112 13.52 -3.78 -7.66
C LEU A 112 12.71 -2.95 -8.66
N THR A 113 12.06 -3.62 -9.60
CA THR A 113 11.27 -2.94 -10.65
C THR A 113 9.83 -2.61 -10.23
N PHE A 114 9.30 -3.28 -9.20
CA PHE A 114 7.95 -3.08 -8.70
C PHE A 114 7.82 -3.57 -7.26
N VAL A 115 6.76 -3.12 -6.58
CA VAL A 115 6.22 -3.71 -5.35
C VAL A 115 4.73 -3.97 -5.57
N ALA A 116 4.26 -5.15 -5.21
CA ALA A 116 2.85 -5.53 -5.24
C ALA A 116 2.39 -5.91 -3.84
N ILE A 117 1.21 -5.42 -3.47
CA ILE A 117 0.61 -5.64 -2.15
C ILE A 117 -0.76 -6.26 -2.38
N GLU A 118 -0.93 -7.47 -1.86
CA GLU A 118 -2.19 -8.19 -1.89
C GLU A 118 -2.81 -8.15 -0.50
N THR A 119 -4.02 -7.61 -0.40
CA THR A 119 -4.75 -7.48 0.87
C THR A 119 -6.04 -8.28 0.81
N GLY A 120 -6.24 -9.15 1.79
CA GLY A 120 -7.51 -9.82 2.03
C GLY A 120 -8.34 -9.05 3.05
N PHE A 121 -9.57 -8.70 2.70
CA PHE A 121 -10.55 -8.15 3.63
C PHE A 121 -11.44 -9.28 4.12
N ASN A 122 -11.48 -9.49 5.44
CA ASN A 122 -12.40 -10.45 6.03
C ASN A 122 -12.97 -9.92 7.35
N CYS A 123 -14.05 -10.56 7.80
CA CYS A 123 -14.76 -10.17 9.01
C CYS A 123 -15.15 -11.41 9.81
N SER A 124 -15.10 -11.33 11.14
CA SER A 124 -15.54 -12.41 12.03
C SER A 124 -17.04 -12.75 11.87
N LYS A 125 -17.79 -11.91 11.15
CA LYS A 125 -19.15 -12.18 10.66
C LYS A 125 -19.21 -11.97 9.15
N MET A 126 -19.26 -13.06 8.40
CA MET A 126 -19.34 -13.02 6.93
C MET A 126 -20.56 -12.22 6.46
N ARG A 127 -20.30 -11.09 5.81
CA ARG A 127 -21.29 -10.18 5.23
C ARG A 127 -20.83 -9.76 3.83
N PRO A 128 -21.75 -9.42 2.90
CA PRO A 128 -21.38 -8.98 1.56
C PRO A 128 -20.45 -7.76 1.53
N ASP A 129 -20.55 -6.89 2.53
CA ASP A 129 -19.70 -5.69 2.72
C ASP A 129 -18.48 -5.94 3.63
N GLY A 130 -18.31 -7.17 4.13
CA GLY A 130 -17.23 -7.53 5.07
C GLY A 130 -16.27 -8.58 4.52
N PHE A 131 -16.30 -8.87 3.22
CA PHE A 131 -15.39 -9.81 2.56
C PHE A 131 -14.95 -9.30 1.19
N GLY A 132 -13.67 -9.45 0.87
CA GLY A 132 -13.10 -9.04 -0.41
C GLY A 132 -11.58 -8.94 -0.34
N GLY A 133 -11.03 -8.00 -1.09
CA GLY A 133 -9.62 -7.68 -1.03
C GLY A 133 -9.26 -6.51 -1.92
N ALA A 134 -7.98 -6.19 -1.95
CA ALA A 134 -7.39 -5.23 -2.86
C ALA A 134 -6.03 -5.71 -3.34
N ALA A 135 -5.65 -5.28 -4.54
CA ALA A 135 -4.31 -5.38 -5.06
C ALA A 135 -3.80 -3.95 -5.31
N ILE A 136 -2.57 -3.69 -4.87
CA ILE A 136 -1.82 -2.47 -5.17
C ILE A 136 -0.58 -2.88 -5.94
N VAL A 137 -0.30 -2.22 -7.05
CA VAL A 137 0.94 -2.40 -7.83
C VAL A 137 1.64 -1.05 -7.92
N ILE A 138 2.87 -1.03 -7.44
CA ILE A 138 3.73 0.15 -7.32
C ILE A 138 4.91 -0.07 -8.26
N THR A 139 5.06 0.83 -9.21
CA THR A 139 6.22 0.89 -10.12
C THR A 139 6.90 2.24 -9.96
N ALA A 140 8.04 2.43 -10.62
CA ALA A 140 8.73 3.72 -10.63
C ALA A 140 7.84 4.88 -11.14
N GLU A 141 6.84 4.59 -11.98
CA GLU A 141 6.04 5.59 -12.68
C GLU A 141 4.62 5.75 -12.11
N ALA A 142 4.07 4.70 -11.50
CA ALA A 142 2.65 4.67 -11.12
C ALA A 142 2.39 3.82 -9.87
N ILE A 143 1.28 4.15 -9.20
CA ILE A 143 0.68 3.38 -8.11
C ILE A 143 -0.75 3.07 -8.55
N ASP A 144 -1.00 1.81 -8.90
CA ASP A 144 -2.30 1.33 -9.34
C ASP A 144 -2.96 0.52 -8.23
N THR A 145 -4.23 0.79 -7.95
CA THR A 145 -5.00 0.10 -6.92
C THR A 145 -6.30 -0.41 -7.52
N ILE A 146 -6.66 -1.66 -7.21
CA ILE A 146 -7.95 -2.23 -7.55
C ILE A 146 -8.49 -3.08 -6.40
N SER A 147 -9.74 -2.86 -6.01
CA SER A 147 -10.44 -3.75 -5.08
C SER A 147 -11.14 -4.88 -5.83
N THR A 148 -11.42 -6.00 -5.14
CA THR A 148 -12.22 -7.10 -5.72
C THR A 148 -13.61 -6.62 -6.13
N SER A 149 -14.20 -5.72 -5.36
CA SER A 149 -15.52 -5.14 -5.66
C SER A 149 -15.48 -4.27 -6.91
N GLN A 150 -14.47 -3.38 -7.01
CA GLN A 150 -14.26 -2.57 -8.21
C GLN A 150 -14.03 -3.44 -9.44
N PHE A 151 -13.18 -4.47 -9.33
CA PHE A 151 -12.96 -5.42 -10.42
C PHE A 151 -14.27 -6.10 -10.88
N ILE A 152 -15.13 -6.52 -9.96
CA ILE A 152 -16.43 -7.12 -10.27
C ILE A 152 -17.31 -6.11 -11.00
N ASP A 153 -17.44 -4.89 -10.48
CA ASP A 153 -18.29 -3.85 -11.07
C ASP A 153 -17.85 -3.48 -12.49
N GLU A 154 -16.54 -3.23 -12.68
CA GLU A 154 -15.97 -2.93 -14.00
C GLU A 154 -16.15 -4.10 -14.98
N THR A 155 -15.99 -5.33 -14.50
CA THR A 155 -16.21 -6.54 -15.31
C THR A 155 -17.66 -6.67 -15.73
N LEU A 156 -18.61 -6.48 -14.81
CA LEU A 156 -20.04 -6.53 -15.12
C LEU A 156 -20.43 -5.44 -16.12
N ALA A 157 -19.95 -4.21 -15.92
CA ALA A 157 -20.16 -3.11 -16.84
C ALA A 157 -19.60 -3.44 -18.25
N ALA A 158 -18.39 -3.98 -18.34
CA ALA A 158 -17.78 -4.33 -19.63
C ALA A 158 -18.49 -5.49 -20.36
N ARG A 159 -19.04 -6.46 -19.62
CA ARG A 159 -19.60 -7.70 -20.19
C ARG A 159 -21.11 -7.63 -20.45
N LEU A 160 -21.88 -6.99 -19.58
CA LEU A 160 -23.34 -6.95 -19.68
C LEU A 160 -23.83 -5.80 -20.55
N THR A 161 -23.09 -4.69 -20.65
CA THR A 161 -23.48 -3.55 -21.51
C THR A 161 -23.30 -3.86 -23.00
N LYS A 162 -22.41 -4.82 -23.36
CA LYS A 162 -22.22 -5.29 -24.75
C LYS A 162 -23.37 -6.13 -25.31
N ALA A 163 -24.33 -6.57 -24.48
CA ALA A 163 -25.44 -7.42 -24.93
C ALA A 163 -26.62 -6.65 -25.56
N SER A 164 -26.67 -5.30 -25.44
CA SER A 164 -27.84 -4.52 -25.87
C SER A 164 -27.75 -3.87 -27.26
N SER A 165 -26.64 -4.01 -28.01
CA SER A 165 -26.46 -3.32 -29.31
C SER A 165 -26.66 -4.21 -30.55
N ALA A 166 -27.11 -5.45 -30.41
CA ALA A 166 -27.40 -6.33 -31.53
C ALA A 166 -28.92 -6.44 -31.79
N MET A 167 -29.52 -5.36 -32.28
CA MET A 167 -30.79 -5.45 -33.03
C MET A 167 -30.54 -4.81 -34.39
N PRO A 168 -30.49 -5.59 -35.48
CA PRO A 168 -30.51 -5.00 -36.82
C PRO A 168 -31.89 -4.40 -37.03
N HIS A 169 -31.93 -3.09 -37.31
CA HIS A 169 -33.09 -2.46 -37.90
C HIS A 169 -33.16 -2.97 -39.35
N ASP A 170 -33.90 -4.05 -39.57
CA ASP A 170 -34.23 -4.51 -40.91
C ASP A 170 -35.10 -3.43 -41.57
N GLY A 171 -34.52 -2.82 -42.61
CA GLY A 171 -35.18 -1.81 -43.43
C GLY A 171 -36.16 -2.49 -44.36
N GLY A 172 -37.43 -2.51 -43.99
CA GLY A 172 -38.51 -2.83 -44.89
C GLY A 172 -38.85 -1.64 -45.78
N GLU A 173 -38.15 -1.53 -46.92
CA GLU A 173 -38.69 -0.89 -48.12
C GLU A 173 -39.98 -1.62 -48.54
N THR A 174 -41.08 -0.89 -48.65
CA THR A 174 -42.17 -1.28 -49.55
C THR A 174 -42.56 -0.05 -50.38
N ASP A 175 -42.04 -0.04 -51.60
CA ASP A 175 -42.59 0.66 -52.76
C ASP A 175 -43.98 0.07 -53.09
N ALA A 176 -45.01 0.92 -53.11
CA ALA A 176 -46.16 0.92 -54.04
C ALA A 176 -47.20 1.98 -53.61
#